data_AF-A0A6N9A915-F1
#
_entry.id   AF-A0A6N9A915-F1
#
_cell.length_a   1.000
_cell.length_b   1.000
_cell.length_c   1.000
_cell.angle_alpha   90.00
_cell.angle_beta   90.00
_cell.angle_gamma   90.00
#
_symmetry.space_group_name_H-M   'P 1'
#
loop_
_entity.id
_entity.type
_entity.pdbx_description
1 polymer ?
#
loop_
_entity_poly.entity_id
_entity_poly.type
_entity_poly.pdbx_seq_one_letter_code
_entity_poly.pdbx_strand_id
1 'polypeptide(L)'
;MRKAVCSTGFAVLRAKRDRCQPHFLFAHLFGDVVDAQLQALLVGSNYPAINGTDVRGLRITCPPTLGEQRAIANILADMDAEIETLERRRDKTRAVKQGMMQQLLTGAVRLPIPDGMERESHDA
;
A
#
# COMPACT_ATOMS: atom_id res chain seq x y z
N MET A 1 -8.21 -22.76 5.45
CA MET A 1 -8.21 -21.48 6.20
C MET A 1 -6.99 -21.52 7.11
N ARG A 2 -6.00 -20.63 6.94
CA ARG A 2 -4.82 -20.61 7.82
C ARG A 2 -5.26 -20.10 9.19
N LYS A 3 -4.91 -20.81 10.27
CA LYS A 3 -5.11 -20.32 11.64
C LYS A 3 -4.05 -19.24 11.88
N ALA A 4 -4.49 -18.06 12.28
CA ALA A 4 -3.64 -16.95 12.68
C ALA A 4 -3.92 -16.64 14.16
N VAL A 5 -2.88 -16.25 14.89
CA VAL A 5 -2.97 -15.79 16.28
C VAL A 5 -2.78 -14.27 16.26
N CYS A 6 -3.66 -13.54 16.94
CA CYS A 6 -3.56 -12.10 17.09
C CYS A 6 -3.73 -11.71 18.56
N SER A 7 -3.24 -10.51 18.92
CA SER A 7 -3.43 -9.94 20.26
C SER A 7 -4.93 -9.77 20.58
N THR A 8 -5.25 -9.75 21.88
CA THR A 8 -6.60 -9.47 22.39
C THR A 8 -7.08 -8.05 22.07
N GLY A 9 -6.16 -7.14 21.73
CA GLY A 9 -6.49 -5.78 21.29
C GLY A 9 -7.06 -5.68 19.88
N PHE A 10 -7.12 -6.78 19.11
CA PHE A 10 -7.67 -6.78 17.76
C PHE A 10 -9.11 -7.29 17.73
N ALA A 11 -9.99 -6.54 17.07
CA ALA A 11 -11.29 -7.05 16.66
C ALA A 11 -11.14 -7.88 15.37
N VAL A 12 -11.43 -9.18 15.45
CA VAL A 12 -11.35 -10.07 14.29
C VAL A 12 -12.66 -10.04 13.50
N LEU A 13 -12.61 -9.46 12.30
CA LEU A 13 -13.74 -9.43 11.38
C LEU A 13 -13.70 -10.63 10.43
N ARG A 14 -14.84 -11.33 10.31
CA ARG A 14 -14.99 -12.48 9.41
C ARG A 14 -16.23 -12.32 8.56
N ALA A 15 -16.03 -12.16 7.25
CA ALA A 15 -17.12 -12.10 6.29
C ALA A 15 -17.92 -13.42 6.28
N LYS A 16 -19.25 -13.31 6.34
CA LYS A 16 -20.17 -14.40 6.02
C LYS A 16 -20.20 -14.57 4.51
N ARG A 17 -19.64 -15.67 3.99
CA ARG A 17 -19.35 -15.86 2.56
C ARG A 17 -20.59 -15.87 1.66
N ASP A 18 -21.75 -16.15 2.23
CA ASP A 18 -23.08 -16.10 1.59
C ASP A 18 -23.60 -14.66 1.41
N ARG A 19 -23.08 -13.71 2.19
CA ARG A 19 -23.57 -12.31 2.21
C ARG A 19 -22.56 -11.29 1.75
N CYS A 20 -21.28 -11.53 2.03
CA CYS A 20 -20.23 -10.55 1.80
C CYS A 20 -18.94 -11.21 1.30
N GLN A 21 -18.38 -10.64 0.23
CA GLN A 21 -17.09 -11.02 -0.32
C GLN A 21 -15.98 -10.47 0.62
N PRO A 22 -14.99 -11.29 1.05
CA PRO A 22 -14.00 -10.87 2.05
C PRO A 22 -13.07 -9.70 1.67
N HIS A 23 -12.61 -9.65 0.42
CA HIS A 23 -11.78 -8.56 -0.10
C HIS A 23 -12.58 -7.26 -0.28
N PHE A 24 -13.85 -7.36 -0.69
CA PHE A 24 -14.77 -6.22 -0.70
C PHE A 24 -14.92 -5.66 0.72
N LEU A 25 -15.20 -6.53 1.71
CA LEU A 25 -15.28 -6.12 3.11
C LEU A 25 -13.97 -5.44 3.56
N PHE A 26 -12.83 -6.05 3.27
CA PHE A 26 -11.52 -5.50 3.63
C PHE A 26 -11.31 -4.11 3.04
N ALA A 27 -11.50 -3.94 1.73
CA ALA A 27 -11.32 -2.65 1.07
C ALA A 27 -12.31 -1.59 1.61
N HIS A 28 -13.56 -1.98 1.87
CA HIS A 28 -14.58 -1.06 2.38
C HIS A 28 -14.32 -0.59 3.81
N LEU A 29 -13.60 -1.36 4.64
CA LEU A 29 -13.21 -0.93 5.99
C LEU A 29 -12.33 0.32 6.00
N PHE A 30 -11.60 0.57 4.91
CA PHE A 30 -10.74 1.74 4.73
C PHE A 30 -11.43 2.88 3.97
N GLY A 31 -12.73 2.76 3.69
CA GLY A 31 -13.52 3.82 3.08
C GLY A 31 -13.95 4.89 4.10
N ASP A 32 -14.16 6.11 3.61
CA ASP A 32 -14.51 7.30 4.42
C ASP A 32 -15.72 7.09 5.33
N VAL A 33 -16.70 6.30 4.90
CA VAL A 33 -17.92 6.02 5.68
C VAL A 33 -17.59 5.24 6.96
N VAL A 34 -16.65 4.30 6.89
CA VAL A 34 -16.24 3.53 8.07
C VAL A 34 -15.29 4.37 8.92
N ASP A 35 -14.36 5.11 8.31
CA ASP A 35 -13.46 5.99 9.04
C ASP A 35 -14.24 7.06 9.84
N ALA A 36 -15.22 7.72 9.23
CA ALA A 36 -16.08 8.70 9.93
C ALA A 36 -16.82 8.10 11.13
N GLN A 37 -17.29 6.84 11.00
CA GLN A 37 -17.91 6.14 12.12
C GLN A 37 -16.89 5.82 13.22
N LEU A 38 -15.68 5.37 12.85
CA LEU A 38 -14.61 5.09 13.81
C LEU A 38 -14.23 6.37 14.57
N GLN A 39 -13.99 7.48 13.88
CA GLN A 39 -13.63 8.75 14.51
C GLN A 39 -14.68 9.23 15.52
N ALA A 40 -15.97 9.01 15.23
CA ALA A 40 -17.06 9.36 16.15
C ALA A 40 -17.17 8.43 17.37
N LEU A 41 -16.65 7.20 17.29
CA LEU A 41 -16.75 6.17 18.31
C LEU A 41 -15.47 6.00 19.13
N LEU A 42 -14.35 6.59 18.70
CA LEU A 42 -13.09 6.55 19.43
C LEU A 42 -13.23 7.31 20.75
N VAL A 43 -12.83 6.67 21.84
CA VAL A 43 -12.84 7.24 23.19
C VAL A 43 -11.43 7.29 23.75
N GLY A 44 -11.11 8.35 24.49
CA GLY A 44 -9.82 8.56 25.15
C GLY A 44 -8.93 9.56 24.42
N SER A 45 -8.32 10.48 25.16
CA SER A 45 -7.52 11.59 24.61
C SER A 45 -6.08 11.20 24.29
N ASN A 46 -5.41 10.44 25.18
CA ASN A 46 -4.02 10.02 25.00
C ASN A 46 -3.86 8.66 24.29
N TYR A 47 -4.88 7.81 24.36
CA TYR A 47 -4.88 6.49 23.71
C TYR A 47 -6.28 6.19 23.19
N PRO A 48 -6.65 6.71 22.01
CA PRO A 48 -7.96 6.48 21.42
C PRO A 48 -8.20 4.98 21.26
N ALA A 49 -9.31 4.49 21.81
CA ALA A 49 -9.70 3.09 21.76
C ALA A 49 -11.16 2.96 21.32
N ILE A 50 -11.46 1.86 20.64
CA ILE A 50 -12.81 1.46 20.27
C ILE A 50 -13.13 0.12 20.94
N ASN A 51 -14.33 -0.02 21.50
CA ASN A 51 -14.73 -1.28 22.13
C ASN A 51 -15.32 -2.25 21.09
N GLY A 52 -15.32 -3.54 21.41
CA GLY A 52 -15.81 -4.57 20.48
C GLY A 52 -17.32 -4.53 20.20
N THR A 53 -18.10 -3.79 20.98
CA THR A 53 -19.54 -3.60 20.74
C THR A 53 -19.76 -2.55 19.66
N ASP A 54 -19.01 -1.45 19.72
CA ASP A 54 -19.01 -0.38 18.73
C ASP A 54 -18.52 -0.89 17.37
N VAL A 55 -17.45 -1.71 17.35
CA VAL A 55 -16.99 -2.38 16.13
C VAL A 55 -18.08 -3.25 15.51
N ARG A 56 -18.89 -3.94 16.33
CA ARG A 56 -20.03 -4.73 15.85
C ARG A 56 -21.18 -3.88 15.31
N GLY A 57 -21.30 -2.64 15.78
CA GLY A 57 -22.32 -1.68 15.37
C GLY A 57 -21.97 -0.90 14.10
N LEU A 58 -20.74 -1.03 13.59
CA LEU A 58 -20.32 -0.36 12.37
C LEU A 58 -21.23 -0.70 11.19
N ARG A 59 -21.74 0.33 10.53
CA ARG A 59 -22.59 0.20 9.35
C ARG A 59 -21.71 0.11 8.12
N ILE A 60 -21.96 -0.93 7.33
CA ILE A 60 -21.24 -1.22 6.10
C ILE A 60 -22.23 -1.23 4.95
N THR A 61 -22.01 -0.37 3.96
CA THR A 61 -22.84 -0.33 2.76
C THR A 61 -22.42 -1.47 1.85
N CYS A 62 -23.27 -2.48 1.74
CA CYS A 62 -22.96 -3.71 1.02
C CYS A 62 -23.90 -3.88 -0.17
N PRO A 63 -23.37 -3.93 -1.41
CA PRO A 63 -24.17 -4.23 -2.59
C PRO A 63 -24.89 -5.57 -2.43
N PRO A 64 -26.14 -5.70 -2.93
CA PRO A 64 -26.99 -6.86 -2.65
C PRO A 64 -26.49 -8.14 -3.32
N THR A 65 -25.67 -8.04 -4.38
CA THR A 65 -25.19 -9.22 -5.12
C THR A 65 -23.71 -9.49 -4.87
N LEU A 66 -23.37 -10.77 -4.68
CA LEU A 66 -21.96 -11.19 -4.59
C LEU A 66 -21.19 -10.96 -5.89
N GLY A 67 -21.88 -10.92 -7.04
CA GLY A 67 -21.27 -10.63 -8.33
C GLY A 67 -20.70 -9.21 -8.38
N GLU A 68 -21.51 -8.23 -7.99
CA GLU A 68 -21.11 -6.83 -7.91
C GLU A 68 -19.98 -6.62 -6.89
N GLN A 69 -20.11 -7.22 -5.70
CA GLN A 69 -19.04 -7.15 -4.69
C GLN A 69 -17.71 -7.71 -5.18
N ARG A 70 -17.73 -8.80 -5.96
CA ARG A 70 -16.52 -9.36 -6.60
C ARG A 70 -15.95 -8.43 -7.65
N ALA A 71 -16.79 -7.84 -8.49
CA ALA A 71 -16.34 -6.91 -9.52
C ALA A 71 -15.62 -5.70 -8.90
N ILE A 72 -16.21 -5.09 -7.87
CA ILE A 72 -15.60 -4.00 -7.11
C ILE A 72 -14.27 -4.45 -6.48
N ALA A 73 -14.28 -5.58 -5.77
CA ALA A 73 -13.08 -6.09 -5.11
C ALA A 73 -11.93 -6.39 -6.08
N ASN A 74 -12.24 -6.90 -7.27
CA ASN A 74 -11.23 -7.20 -8.28
C ASN A 74 -10.58 -5.92 -8.82
N ILE A 75 -11.39 -4.91 -9.15
CA ILE A 75 -10.87 -3.61 -9.63
C ILE A 75 -9.94 -2.98 -8.60
N LEU A 76 -10.34 -2.97 -7.32
CA LEU A 76 -9.50 -2.43 -6.25
C LEU A 76 -8.20 -3.23 -6.06
N ALA A 77 -8.28 -4.56 -6.12
CA ALA A 77 -7.10 -5.42 -6.02
C ALA A 77 -6.13 -5.22 -7.21
N ASP A 78 -6.65 -5.01 -8.41
CA ASP A 78 -5.85 -4.73 -9.61
C ASP A 78 -5.11 -3.39 -9.46
N MET A 79 -5.79 -2.37 -8.92
CA MET A 79 -5.18 -1.06 -8.64
C MET A 79 -4.06 -1.18 -7.59
N ASP A 80 -4.29 -1.91 -6.50
CA ASP A 80 -3.26 -2.14 -5.46
C ASP A 80 -2.03 -2.86 -6.04
N ALA A 81 -2.25 -3.87 -6.89
CA ALA A 81 -1.16 -4.61 -7.55
C ALA A 81 -0.36 -3.74 -8.53
N GLU A 82 -1.03 -2.82 -9.23
CA GLU A 82 -0.38 -1.84 -10.10
C GLU A 82 0.48 -0.86 -9.29
N ILE A 83 -0.06 -0.32 -8.19
CA ILE A 83 0.68 0.57 -7.28
C ILE A 83 1.92 -0.14 -6.76
N GLU A 84 1.80 -1.34 -6.19
CA GLU A 84 2.94 -2.12 -5.69
C GLU A 84 4.01 -2.33 -6.77
N THR A 85 3.58 -2.60 -8.01
CA THR A 85 4.49 -2.77 -9.14
C THR A 85 5.23 -1.49 -9.49
N LEU A 86 4.55 -0.34 -9.48
CA LEU A 86 5.15 0.96 -9.73
C LEU A 86 6.13 1.35 -8.62
N GLU A 87 5.78 1.10 -7.35
CA GLU A 87 6.65 1.36 -6.21
C GLU A 87 7.94 0.54 -6.27
N ARG A 88 7.85 -0.76 -6.56
CA ARG A 88 9.03 -1.61 -6.76
C ARG A 88 9.91 -1.11 -7.89
N ARG A 89 9.32 -0.65 -9.01
CA ARG A 89 10.08 -0.07 -10.14
C ARG A 89 10.75 1.24 -9.77
N ARG A 90 10.07 2.11 -9.02
CA ARG A 90 10.62 3.38 -8.49
C ARG A 90 11.83 3.10 -7.62
N ASP A 91 11.70 2.17 -6.67
CA ASP A 91 12.73 1.90 -5.68
C ASP A 91 13.94 1.20 -6.32
N LYS A 92 13.71 0.28 -7.28
CA LYS A 92 14.78 -0.28 -8.11
C LYS A 92 15.52 0.80 -8.91
N THR A 93 14.80 1.73 -9.53
CA THR A 93 15.41 2.83 -10.29
C THR A 93 16.26 3.73 -9.40
N ARG A 94 15.79 4.04 -8.18
CA ARG A 94 16.56 4.79 -7.17
C ARG A 94 17.84 4.07 -6.77
N ALA A 95 17.76 2.76 -6.53
CA ALA A 95 18.92 1.94 -6.18
C ALA A 95 19.97 1.92 -7.31
N VAL A 96 19.53 1.76 -8.57
CA VAL A 96 20.43 1.82 -9.74
C VAL A 96 21.09 3.18 -9.85
N LYS A 97 20.33 4.27 -9.72
CA LYS A 97 20.88 5.64 -9.72
C LYS A 97 21.96 5.81 -8.64
N GLN A 98 21.67 5.35 -7.41
CA GLN A 98 22.61 5.45 -6.29
C GLN A 98 23.89 4.64 -6.55
N GLY A 99 23.75 3.39 -7.01
CA GLY A 99 24.89 2.56 -7.36
C GLY A 99 25.75 3.15 -8.48
N MET A 100 25.11 3.71 -9.50
CA MET A 100 25.82 4.36 -10.62
C MET A 100 26.57 5.61 -10.17
N MET A 101 25.97 6.45 -9.32
CA MET A 101 26.67 7.59 -8.71
C MET A 101 27.89 7.14 -7.91
N GLN A 102 27.79 6.06 -7.13
CA GLN A 102 28.92 5.52 -6.38
C GLN A 102 30.05 5.06 -7.31
N GLN A 103 29.73 4.36 -8.40
CA GLN A 103 30.75 3.90 -9.36
C GLN A 103 31.41 5.07 -10.12
N LEU A 104 30.67 6.13 -10.44
CA LEU A 104 31.20 7.31 -11.11
C LEU A 104 32.09 8.15 -10.17
N LEU A 105 31.65 8.41 -8.94
CA LEU A 105 32.38 9.24 -7.96
C LEU A 105 33.65 8.57 -7.43
N THR A 106 33.65 7.23 -7.33
CA THR A 106 34.87 6.46 -6.99
C THR A 106 35.80 6.28 -8.19
N GLY A 107 35.34 6.62 -9.40
CA GLY A 107 36.11 6.46 -10.62
C GLY A 107 36.26 5.02 -11.10
N ALA A 108 35.52 4.07 -10.52
CA ALA A 108 35.46 2.69 -10.97
C ALA A 108 34.88 2.57 -12.38
N VAL A 109 33.98 3.50 -12.75
CA VAL A 109 33.47 3.67 -14.12
C VAL A 109 33.76 5.11 -14.56
N ARG A 110 34.33 5.29 -15.75
CA ARG A 110 34.61 6.61 -16.35
C ARG A 110 33.50 6.99 -17.31
N LEU A 111 33.21 8.28 -17.40
CA LEU A 111 32.31 8.80 -18.42
C LEU A 111 32.99 8.66 -19.80
N PRO A 112 32.30 8.13 -20.82
CA PRO A 112 32.80 8.16 -22.18
C PRO A 112 32.95 9.62 -22.62
N ILE A 113 34.11 9.97 -23.17
CA ILE A 113 34.30 11.29 -23.79
C ILE A 113 33.56 11.24 -25.14
N PRO A 114 32.67 12.21 -25.43
CA PRO A 114 32.02 12.29 -26.72
C PRO A 114 33.07 12.39 -27.84
N ASP A 115 32.90 11.60 -28.91
CA ASP A 115 33.79 11.63 -30.08
C ASP A 115 33.84 13.07 -30.65
N GLY A 116 34.99 13.73 -30.50
CA GLY A 116 35.22 15.10 -30.96
C GLY A 116 35.74 16.10 -29.91
N MET A 117 35.83 15.74 -28.64
CA MET A 117 36.51 16.59 -27.65
C MET A 117 38.00 16.24 -27.58
N GLU A 118 38.78 16.89 -28.44
CA GLU A 118 40.24 16.87 -28.38
C GLU A 118 40.69 17.38 -27.00
N ARG A 119 41.67 16.68 -26.41
CA ARG A 119 42.30 17.13 -25.18
C ARG A 119 43.10 18.37 -25.53
N GLU A 120 42.64 19.55 -25.10
CA GLU A 120 43.53 20.72 -25.03
C GLU A 120 44.66 20.37 -24.05
N SER A 121 45.81 20.00 -24.63
CA SER A 121 47.07 19.81 -23.94
C SER A 121 47.57 21.19 -23.51
N HIS A 122 47.22 21.60 -22.30
CA HIS A 122 47.95 22.66 -21.62
C HIS A 122 49.27 22.09 -21.10
N ASP A 123 50.27 22.04 -22.00
CA ASP A 123 51.68 21.98 -21.62
C ASP A 123 52.15 23.42 -21.36
N ALA A 124 52.46 23.72 -20.09
CA ALA A 124 53.37 24.78 -19.63
C ALA A 124 53.77 24.54 -18.17
#